data_AF-A0A945LIM0-F1
#
_entry.id   AF-A0A945LIM0-F1
#
_cell.length_a   1.000
_cell.length_b   1.000
_cell.length_c   1.000
_cell.angle_alpha   90.00
_cell.angle_beta   90.00
_cell.angle_gamma   90.00
#
_symmetry.space_group_name_H-M   'P 1'
#
loop_
_entity.id
_entity.type
_entity.pdbx_description
1 polymer ?
#
loop_
_entity_poly.entity_id
_entity_poly.type
_entity_poly.pdbx_seq_one_letter_code
_entity_poly.pdbx_strand_id
1 'polypeptide(L)'
;MTSAGGGREALALADSEPFDVILLDLMMPDLNGFEVLARLKADARTENIPVIMISAYDEQSKATQCIEIGAEDYLSKPFNAVLLAARINPALNANAPRNARPSISNNWAWKSKIRKTCCSTSCRRQLSNASTPAKN
;
A
#
# COMPACT_ATOMS: atom_id res chain seq x y z
N MET A 1 -11.61 3.59 4.12
CA MET A 1 -10.20 3.33 4.42
C MET A 1 -10.17 2.65 5.79
N THR A 2 -9.99 1.33 5.90
CA THR A 2 -9.54 0.61 7.11
C THR A 2 -8.22 1.23 7.61
N SER A 3 -7.64 0.83 8.73
CA SER A 3 -6.32 1.27 9.19
C SER A 3 -5.85 0.36 10.30
N ALA A 4 -4.56 0.07 10.42
CA ALA A 4 -4.02 -0.72 11.53
C ALA A 4 -3.02 0.09 12.37
N GLY A 5 -3.11 0.20 13.68
CA GLY A 5 -2.12 0.91 14.48
C GLY A 5 -0.71 0.33 14.42
N GLY A 6 -0.55 -0.93 13.99
CA GLY A 6 0.74 -1.60 13.89
C GLY A 6 0.67 -2.98 13.21
N GLY A 7 1.82 -3.68 13.18
CA GLY A 7 1.98 -4.91 12.41
C GLY A 7 1.07 -6.07 12.84
N ARG A 8 0.76 -6.21 14.14
CA ARG A 8 -0.12 -7.28 14.63
C ARG A 8 -1.55 -7.09 14.15
N GLU A 9 -2.04 -5.85 14.25
CA GLU A 9 -3.37 -5.49 13.77
C GLU A 9 -3.45 -5.59 12.24
N ALA A 10 -2.38 -5.25 11.52
CA ALA A 10 -2.32 -5.41 10.07
C ALA A 10 -2.46 -6.88 9.64
N LEU A 11 -1.78 -7.80 10.33
CA LEU A 11 -1.90 -9.24 10.07
C LEU A 11 -3.29 -9.77 10.43
N ALA A 12 -3.84 -9.37 11.58
CA ALA A 12 -5.19 -9.77 11.98
C ALA A 12 -6.25 -9.29 10.98
N LEU A 13 -6.10 -8.06 10.47
CA LEU A 13 -6.98 -7.53 9.44
C LEU A 13 -6.83 -8.30 8.13
N ALA A 14 -5.61 -8.54 7.67
CA ALA A 14 -5.32 -9.29 6.44
C ALA A 14 -5.88 -10.72 6.48
N ASP A 15 -5.94 -11.33 7.66
CA ASP A 15 -6.56 -12.64 7.86
C ASP A 15 -8.10 -12.59 7.95
N SER A 16 -8.67 -11.45 8.37
CA SER A 16 -10.13 -11.30 8.52
C SER A 16 -10.85 -10.85 7.25
N GLU A 17 -10.20 -10.05 6.40
CA GLU A 17 -10.82 -9.44 5.22
C GLU A 17 -9.89 -9.50 4.00
N PRO A 18 -10.43 -9.68 2.78
CA PRO A 18 -9.62 -9.62 1.56
C PRO A 18 -9.22 -8.17 1.24
N PHE A 19 -7.98 -7.98 0.79
CA PHE A 19 -7.45 -6.69 0.34
C PHE A 19 -6.88 -6.78 -1.09
N ASP A 20 -7.09 -5.73 -1.88
CA ASP A 20 -6.54 -5.65 -3.24
C ASP A 20 -5.09 -5.15 -3.28
N VAL A 21 -4.69 -4.33 -2.30
CA VAL A 21 -3.35 -3.74 -2.13
C VAL A 21 -3.11 -3.49 -0.64
N ILE A 22 -1.89 -3.76 -0.17
CA ILE A 22 -1.45 -3.41 1.18
C ILE A 22 -0.33 -2.36 1.09
N LEU A 23 -0.50 -1.27 1.83
CA LEU A 23 0.55 -0.28 2.06
C LEU A 23 1.14 -0.54 3.44
N LEU A 24 2.38 -0.98 3.50
CA LEU A 24 3.02 -1.41 4.75
C LEU A 24 4.15 -0.47 5.15
N ASP A 25 4.06 0.10 6.36
CA ASP A 25 5.14 0.92 6.91
C ASP A 25 6.29 0.06 7.41
N LEU A 26 7.52 0.39 7.05
CA LEU A 26 8.71 -0.28 7.57
C LEU A 26 8.95 0.09 9.05
N MET A 27 8.64 1.33 9.41
CA MET A 27 8.89 1.90 10.73
C MET A 27 7.61 1.82 11.56
N MET A 28 7.42 0.69 12.24
CA MET A 28 6.34 0.50 13.22
C MET A 28 6.93 0.18 14.60
N PRO A 29 6.30 0.66 15.69
CA PRO A 29 6.83 0.46 17.04
C PRO A 29 6.72 -0.99 17.54
N ASP A 30 5.73 -1.75 17.05
CA ASP A 30 5.38 -3.05 17.64
C ASP A 30 6.01 -4.26 16.94
N LEU A 31 6.11 -4.20 15.61
CA LEU A 31 6.54 -5.31 14.75
C LEU A 31 7.31 -4.76 13.56
N ASN A 32 8.39 -5.44 13.19
CA ASN A 32 9.22 -5.03 12.05
C ASN A 32 8.43 -5.21 10.74
N GLY A 33 8.37 -4.17 9.91
CA GLY A 33 7.67 -4.23 8.62
C GLY A 33 8.17 -5.34 7.69
N PHE A 34 9.46 -5.70 7.76
CA PHE A 34 10.00 -6.85 7.03
C PHE A 34 9.36 -8.17 7.46
N GLU A 35 9.13 -8.33 8.75
CA GLU A 35 8.56 -9.55 9.34
C GLU A 35 7.07 -9.68 9.01
N VAL A 36 6.36 -8.55 8.98
CA VAL A 36 4.97 -8.50 8.53
C VAL A 36 4.87 -8.85 7.05
N LEU A 37 5.74 -8.29 6.20
CA LEU A 37 5.81 -8.63 4.79
C LEU A 37 6.06 -10.13 4.58
N ALA A 38 7.05 -10.69 5.27
CA ALA A 38 7.37 -12.11 5.17
C ALA A 38 6.19 -13.01 5.56
N ARG A 39 5.44 -12.64 6.61
CA ARG A 39 4.23 -13.38 7.03
C ARG A 39 3.11 -13.28 6.00
N LEU A 40 2.86 -12.09 5.45
CA LEU A 40 1.86 -11.89 4.41
C LEU A 40 2.20 -12.69 3.15
N LYS A 41 3.48 -12.83 2.82
CA LYS A 41 3.94 -13.61 1.66
C LYS A 41 4.05 -15.11 1.91
N ALA A 42 4.11 -15.54 3.16
CA ALA A 42 4.11 -16.96 3.52
C ALA A 42 2.71 -17.58 3.63
N ASP A 43 1.65 -16.75 3.75
CA ASP A 43 0.27 -17.22 3.84
C ASP A 43 -0.39 -17.25 2.46
N ALA A 44 -0.88 -18.42 2.04
CA ALA A 44 -1.55 -18.63 0.76
C ALA A 44 -2.77 -17.70 0.51
N ARG A 45 -3.40 -17.19 1.58
CA ARG A 45 -4.52 -16.25 1.48
C ARG A 45 -4.08 -14.85 1.10
N THR A 46 -2.86 -14.46 1.50
CA THR A 46 -2.35 -13.08 1.35
C THR A 46 -1.14 -12.98 0.43
N GLU A 47 -0.54 -14.10 0.03
CA GLU A 47 0.70 -14.14 -0.79
C GLU A 47 0.56 -13.39 -2.12
N ASN A 48 -0.64 -13.48 -2.72
CA ASN A 48 -0.97 -12.87 -4.00
C ASN A 48 -1.32 -11.38 -3.88
N ILE A 49 -1.55 -10.88 -2.66
CA ILE A 49 -1.86 -9.47 -2.44
C ILE A 49 -0.56 -8.66 -2.65
N PRO A 50 -0.58 -7.63 -3.50
CA PRO A 50 0.61 -6.82 -3.74
C PRO A 50 0.83 -5.91 -2.53
N VAL A 51 2.05 -5.98 -1.99
CA VAL A 51 2.46 -5.21 -0.81
C VAL A 51 3.45 -4.16 -1.25
N ILE A 52 3.11 -2.88 -1.07
CA ILE A 52 3.98 -1.75 -1.33
C ILE A 52 4.55 -1.29 0.01
N MET A 53 5.87 -1.37 0.14
CA MET A 53 6.59 -0.96 1.33
C MET A 53 6.75 0.55 1.35
N ILE A 54 6.54 1.15 2.51
CA ILE A 54 6.66 2.58 2.72
C ILE A 54 7.61 2.83 3.88
N SER A 55 8.60 3.70 3.70
CA SER A 55 9.61 3.96 4.73
C SER A 55 9.94 5.44 4.84
N ALA A 56 10.37 5.87 6.03
CA ALA A 56 10.97 7.21 6.22
C ALA A 56 12.43 7.29 5.76
N TYR A 57 13.07 6.15 5.52
CA TYR A 57 14.46 6.07 5.07
C TYR A 57 14.52 5.80 3.57
N ASP A 58 15.38 6.52 2.87
CA ASP A 58 15.69 6.28 1.46
C ASP A 58 17.01 5.49 1.36
N GLU A 59 17.00 4.27 1.89
CA GLU A 59 18.15 3.37 1.84
C GLU A 59 17.91 2.28 0.79
N GLN A 60 18.77 2.24 -0.24
CA GLN A 60 18.69 1.24 -1.31
C GLN A 60 18.75 -0.19 -0.76
N SER A 61 19.56 -0.45 0.27
CA SER A 61 19.65 -1.76 0.91
C SER A 61 18.30 -2.25 1.45
N LYS A 62 17.52 -1.36 2.09
CA LYS A 62 16.18 -1.68 2.60
C LYS A 62 15.18 -1.90 1.47
N ALA A 63 15.28 -1.10 0.40
CA ALA A 63 14.46 -1.29 -0.78
C ALA A 63 14.72 -2.66 -1.41
N THR A 64 15.98 -3.01 -1.68
CA THR A 64 16.38 -4.32 -2.23
C THR A 64 15.89 -5.45 -1.34
N GLN A 65 16.11 -5.37 -0.03
CA GLN A 65 15.66 -6.39 0.92
C GLN A 65 14.13 -6.59 0.91
N CYS A 66 13.35 -5.50 0.82
CA CYS A 66 11.90 -5.61 0.71
C CYS A 66 11.48 -6.37 -0.55
N ILE A 67 12.09 -6.04 -1.70
CA ILE A 67 11.79 -6.69 -2.98
C ILE A 67 12.17 -8.17 -2.94
N GLU A 68 13.32 -8.52 -2.35
CA GLU A 68 13.76 -9.92 -2.19
C GLU A 68 12.79 -10.77 -1.36
N ILE A 69 12.14 -10.18 -0.34
CA ILE A 69 11.12 -10.86 0.46
C ILE A 69 9.79 -11.03 -0.34
N GLY A 70 9.60 -10.25 -1.41
CA GLY A 70 8.44 -10.32 -2.29
C GLY A 70 7.55 -9.07 -2.27
N ALA A 71 8.04 -7.93 -1.78
CA ALA A 71 7.33 -6.67 -1.97
C ALA A 71 7.20 -6.32 -3.46
N GLU A 72 6.08 -5.72 -3.83
CA GLU A 72 5.82 -5.28 -5.21
C GLU A 72 6.59 -3.99 -5.52
N ASP A 73 6.68 -3.10 -4.55
CA ASP A 73 7.37 -1.81 -4.71
C ASP A 73 7.82 -1.27 -3.34
N TYR A 74 8.70 -0.27 -3.38
CA TYR A 74 9.20 0.46 -2.23
C TYR A 74 9.08 1.97 -2.46
N LEU A 75 8.49 2.68 -1.50
CA LEU A 75 8.25 4.11 -1.57
C LEU A 75 8.83 4.83 -0.34
N SER A 76 9.79 5.71 -0.57
CA SER A 76 10.32 6.58 0.49
C SER A 76 9.37 7.76 0.75
N LYS A 77 9.22 8.11 2.03
CA LYS A 77 8.54 9.33 2.48
C LYS A 77 9.51 10.51 2.39
N PRO A 78 9.02 11.71 2.04
CA PRO A 78 7.63 12.04 1.72
C PRO A 78 7.28 11.67 0.27
N PHE A 79 6.06 11.16 0.05
CA PHE A 79 5.50 10.92 -1.28
C PHE A 79 4.21 11.73 -1.46
N ASN A 80 3.90 12.09 -2.70
CA ASN A 80 2.64 12.74 -3.03
C ASN A 80 1.58 11.71 -3.49
N ALA A 81 0.32 12.12 -3.50
CA ALA A 81 -0.79 11.25 -3.88
C ALA A 81 -0.70 10.76 -5.35
N VAL A 82 -0.08 11.56 -6.23
CA VAL A 82 0.10 11.23 -7.65
C VAL A 82 1.09 10.06 -7.81
N LEU A 83 2.22 10.13 -7.13
CA LEU A 83 3.26 9.11 -7.12
C LEU A 83 2.73 7.81 -6.51
N LEU A 84 2.01 7.91 -5.38
CA LEU A 84 1.38 6.74 -4.77
C LEU A 84 0.37 6.08 -5.72
N ALA A 85 -0.48 6.87 -6.39
CA ALA A 85 -1.43 6.34 -7.36
C ALA A 85 -0.71 5.68 -8.56
N ALA A 86 0.39 6.26 -9.02
CA ALA A 86 1.20 5.70 -10.10
C ALA A 86 1.82 4.33 -9.74
N ARG A 87 2.06 4.04 -8.45
CA ARG A 87 2.55 2.72 -7.99
C ARG A 87 1.43 1.72 -7.68
N ILE A 88 0.31 2.20 -7.13
CA ILE A 88 -0.84 1.35 -6.81
C ILE A 88 -1.54 0.85 -8.08
N ASN A 89 -1.70 1.70 -9.10
CA ASN A 89 -2.48 1.35 -10.30
C ASN A 89 -1.91 0.12 -11.05
N PRO A 90 -0.59 0.00 -11.30
CA PRO A 90 -0.01 -1.21 -11.86
C PRO A 90 -0.25 -2.45 -11.00
N ALA A 91 -0.07 -2.34 -9.68
CA ALA A 91 -0.23 -3.44 -8.73
C ALA A 91 -1.68 -3.99 -8.70
N LEU A 92 -2.68 -3.10 -8.76
CA LEU A 92 -4.08 -3.50 -8.86
C LEU A 92 -4.40 -4.17 -10.20
N ASN A 93 -3.80 -3.68 -11.29
CA ASN A 93 -4.05 -4.20 -12.63
C ASN A 93 -3.34 -5.55 -12.89
N ALA A 94 -2.26 -5.84 -12.17
CA ALA A 94 -1.55 -7.11 -12.23
C ALA A 94 -2.38 -8.27 -11.64
N ASN A 95 -3.21 -7.98 -10.63
CA ASN A 95 -4.05 -8.96 -9.93
C ASN A 95 -5.51 -9.03 -10.38
N ALA A 96 -5.91 -8.25 -11.40
CA ALA A 96 -7.21 -8.42 -12.05
C ALA A 96 -7.22 -9.70 -12.92
N PRO A 97 -8.29 -10.52 -12.90
CA PRO A 97 -8.44 -11.60 -13.88
C PRO A 97 -8.35 -11.01 -15.29
N ARG A 98 -7.63 -11.69 -16.21
CA ARG A 98 -7.27 -11.17 -17.55
C ARG A 98 -8.43 -10.57 -18.36
N ASN A 99 -9.69 -10.88 -18.02
CA ASN A 99 -10.91 -10.43 -18.70
C ASN A 99 -11.53 -9.13 -18.15
N ALA A 100 -11.05 -8.55 -17.05
CA ALA A 100 -11.68 -7.39 -16.39
C ALA A 100 -10.86 -6.10 -16.46
N ARG A 101 -9.94 -5.98 -17.42
CA ARG A 101 -9.12 -4.76 -17.59
C ARG A 101 -10.00 -3.58 -18.05
N PRO A 102 -10.19 -2.52 -17.25
CA PRO A 102 -10.80 -1.30 -17.78
C PRO A 102 -9.77 -0.64 -18.70
N SER A 103 -10.22 -0.29 -19.91
CA SER A 103 -9.53 0.66 -20.77
C SER A 103 -9.17 1.90 -19.94
N ILE A 104 -7.90 2.30 -20.02
CA ILE A 104 -7.32 3.44 -19.32
C ILE A 104 -8.11 4.68 -19.75
N SER A 105 -9.18 4.99 -19.02
CA SER A 105 -9.98 6.18 -19.23
C SER A 105 -9.75 7.11 -18.06
N ASN A 106 -9.18 8.28 -18.38
CA ASN A 106 -9.03 9.43 -17.51
C ASN A 106 -10.41 9.88 -16.99
N ASN A 107 -10.94 9.19 -15.99
CA ASN A 107 -12.12 9.66 -15.29
C ASN A 107 -12.06 9.33 -13.81
N TRP A 108 -12.25 10.38 -13.03
CA TRP A 108 -12.18 10.60 -11.58
C TRP A 108 -13.15 9.75 -10.72
N ALA A 109 -13.60 8.61 -11.23
CA ALA A 109 -14.61 7.73 -10.64
C ALA A 109 -14.06 6.74 -9.58
N TRP A 110 -12.77 6.80 -9.26
CA TRP A 110 -12.12 5.83 -8.36
C TRP A 110 -12.24 6.17 -6.88
N LYS A 111 -12.81 7.34 -6.51
CA LYS A 111 -12.93 7.76 -5.09
C LYS A 111 -13.87 6.88 -4.26
N SER A 112 -14.81 6.17 -4.89
CA SER A 112 -15.91 5.50 -4.18
C SER A 112 -15.70 4.01 -3.91
N LYS A 113 -14.60 3.41 -4.39
CA LYS A 113 -14.37 1.95 -4.28
C LYS A 113 -13.01 1.56 -3.71
N ILE A 114 -12.40 2.42 -2.91
CA ILE A 114 -11.14 2.10 -2.24
C ILE A 114 -11.41 1.93 -0.74
N ARG A 115 -11.55 0.69 -0.28
CA ARG A 115 -11.37 0.32 1.14
C ARG A 115 -9.86 0.39 1.45
N LYS A 116 -9.30 1.61 1.41
CA LYS A 116 -7.87 1.87 1.70
C LYS A 116 -7.51 1.38 3.12
N THR A 117 -6.26 1.15 3.53
CA THR A 117 -5.93 0.90 4.97
C THR A 117 -4.89 1.94 5.45
N CYS A 118 -5.14 2.81 6.46
CA CYS A 118 -4.30 3.96 6.86
C CYS A 118 -3.83 3.97 8.32
N CYS A 119 -2.78 3.22 8.61
CA CYS A 119 -2.27 2.95 9.95
C CYS A 119 -1.88 4.15 10.85
N SER A 120 -1.59 5.34 10.33
CA SER A 120 -0.97 6.39 11.15
C SER A 120 -1.63 7.77 11.04
N THR A 121 -1.64 8.47 12.17
CA THR A 121 -2.11 9.87 12.30
C THR A 121 -1.36 10.82 11.35
N SER A 122 -0.13 10.49 10.96
CA SER A 122 0.67 11.23 9.99
C SER A 122 0.15 11.10 8.55
N CYS A 123 -0.31 9.92 8.15
CA CYS A 123 -0.81 9.65 6.79
C CYS A 123 -2.19 10.30 6.54
N ARG A 124 -3.01 10.46 7.60
CA ARG A 124 -4.30 11.18 7.53
C ARG A 124 -4.14 12.65 7.13
N ARG A 125 -3.07 13.33 7.58
CA ARG A 125 -2.85 14.77 7.37
C ARG A 125 -2.47 15.11 5.92
N GLN A 126 -1.71 14.23 5.26
CA GLN A 126 -1.29 14.41 3.86
C GLN A 126 -2.42 14.15 2.85
N LEU A 127 -3.34 13.22 3.17
CA LEU A 127 -4.53 12.97 2.35
C LEU A 127 -5.51 14.15 2.34
N SER A 128 -5.62 14.91 3.43
CA SER A 128 -6.42 16.14 3.51
C SER A 128 -5.87 17.28 2.64
N ASN A 129 -4.54 17.43 2.52
CA ASN A 129 -3.92 18.47 1.69
C ASN A 129 -3.95 18.18 0.18
N ALA A 130 -4.19 16.93 -0.23
CA ALA A 130 -4.34 16.56 -1.64
C ALA A 130 -5.74 16.89 -2.21
N SER A 131 -6.63 17.49 -1.41
CA SER A 131 -8.03 17.76 -1.78
C SER A 131 -8.28 19.20 -2.23
N THR A 132 -7.30 20.11 -2.13
CA THR A 132 -7.47 21.49 -2.60
C THR A 132 -6.92 21.61 -4.03
N PRO A 133 -7.77 21.87 -5.04
CA PRO A 133 -7.28 22.12 -6.39
C PRO A 133 -6.48 23.42 -6.39
N ALA A 134 -5.24 23.36 -6.85
CA ALA A 134 -4.49 24.57 -7.20
C ALA A 134 -5.24 25.26 -8.35
N LYS A 135 -5.89 26.39 -8.03
CA LYS A 135 -6.28 27.37 -9.04
C LYS A 135 -5.02 28.15 -9.43
N ASN A 136 -4.50 27.89 -10.62
CA ASN A 136 -4.22 28.90 -11.64
C ASN A 136 -3.65 28.21 -12.88
#